data_AF-A0A8J6UCJ8-F1
#
_entry.id   AF-A0A8J6UCJ8-F1
#
_cell.length_a   1.000
_cell.length_b   1.000
_cell.length_c   1.000
_cell.angle_alpha   90.00
_cell.angle_beta   90.00
_cell.angle_gamma   90.00
#
_symmetry.space_group_name_H-M   'P 1'
#
loop_
_entity.id
_entity.type
_entity.pdbx_description
1 polymer ?
#
loop_
_entity_poly.entity_id
_entity_poly.type
_entity_poly.pdbx_seq_one_letter_code
_entity_poly.pdbx_strand_id
1 'polypeptide(L)' 'MKPFTKTLSKISHLIRYIETDYPELYQHLDESPVTLTENTGAKMDMDSMQNYLDTLKSILHHYKLEKGIIAAS' A
#
# COMPACT_ATOMS: atom_id res chain seq x y z
N MET A 1 -19.45 -7.93 6.57
CA MET A 1 -18.28 -8.11 5.66
C MET A 1 -17.09 -8.54 6.50
N LYS A 2 -16.29 -9.53 6.06
CA LYS A 2 -15.16 -10.06 6.84
C LYS A 2 -14.02 -9.01 6.89
N PRO A 3 -13.45 -8.67 8.06
CA PRO A 3 -12.46 -7.59 8.19
C PRO A 3 -11.24 -7.74 7.27
N PHE A 4 -10.82 -8.99 7.01
CA PHE A 4 -9.74 -9.33 6.07
C PHE A 4 -9.92 -8.72 4.67
N THR A 5 -11.14 -8.79 4.11
CA THR A 5 -11.40 -8.28 2.76
C THR A 5 -11.36 -6.75 2.71
N LYS A 6 -11.59 -6.08 3.83
CA LYS A 6 -11.54 -4.62 3.92
C LYS A 6 -10.10 -4.11 3.88
N THR A 7 -9.17 -4.74 4.61
CA THR A 7 -7.75 -4.35 4.60
C THR A 7 -7.13 -4.62 3.25
N LEU A 8 -7.39 -5.79 2.63
CA LEU A 8 -6.91 -6.08 1.28
C LEU A 8 -7.40 -5.04 0.26
N SER A 9 -8.69 -4.70 0.31
CA SER A 9 -9.25 -3.70 -0.60
C SER A 9 -8.63 -2.32 -0.43
N LYS A 10 -8.27 -1.91 0.80
CA LYS A 10 -7.55 -0.66 1.04
C LYS A 10 -6.13 -0.70 0.46
N ILE A 11 -5.44 -1.82 0.64
CA ILE A 11 -4.10 -2.02 0.06
C ILE A 11 -4.17 -1.93 -1.45
N SER A 12 -5.07 -2.68 -2.10
CA SER A 12 -5.22 -2.67 -3.55
C SER A 12 -5.58 -1.28 -4.09
N HIS A 13 -6.48 -0.54 -3.42
CA HIS A 13 -6.79 0.83 -3.81
C HIS A 13 -5.59 1.77 -3.67
N LEU A 14 -4.85 1.67 -2.57
CA LEU A 14 -3.70 2.53 -2.31
C LEU A 14 -2.58 2.27 -3.33
N ILE A 15 -2.31 1.00 -3.64
CA ILE A 15 -1.31 0.68 -4.66
C ILE A 15 -1.75 1.21 -6.02
N ARG A 16 -3.01 1.01 -6.42
CA ARG A 16 -3.51 1.53 -7.70
C ARG A 16 -3.44 3.06 -7.79
N TYR A 17 -3.71 3.74 -6.67
CA TYR A 17 -3.54 5.18 -6.57
C TYR A 17 -2.07 5.59 -6.73
N ILE A 18 -1.14 4.88 -6.08
CA ILE A 18 0.30 5.12 -6.24
C ILE A 18 0.74 4.86 -7.69
N GLU A 19 0.31 3.75 -8.30
CA GLU A 19 0.59 3.42 -9.71
C GLU A 19 0.10 4.49 -10.68
N THR A 20 -1.09 5.07 -10.42
CA THR A 20 -1.72 6.03 -11.34
C THR A 20 -1.19 7.45 -11.16
N ASP A 21 -1.09 7.92 -9.92
CA ASP A 21 -0.80 9.32 -9.60
C ASP A 21 0.67 9.56 -9.24
N TYR A 22 1.41 8.52 -8.86
CA TYR A 22 2.81 8.57 -8.45
C TYR A 22 3.63 7.41 -9.05
N PRO A 23 3.62 7.23 -10.39
CA PRO A 23 4.28 6.10 -11.04
C PRO A 23 5.78 5.98 -10.70
N GLU A 24 6.45 7.11 -10.45
CA GLU A 24 7.84 7.16 -9.96
C GLU A 24 8.01 6.51 -8.58
N LEU A 25 7.02 6.63 -7.69
CA LEU A 25 7.03 5.98 -6.38
C LEU A 25 6.69 4.50 -6.52
N TYR A 26 5.76 4.17 -7.43
CA TYR A 26 5.37 2.79 -7.73
C TYR A 26 6.56 1.94 -8.21
N GLN A 27 7.46 2.51 -9.01
CA GLN A 27 8.68 1.83 -9.48
C GLN A 27 9.63 1.39 -8.34
N HIS A 28 9.53 2.02 -7.17
CA HIS A 28 10.33 1.68 -5.99
C HIS A 28 9.62 0.75 -5.01
N LEU A 29 8.35 0.43 -5.24
CA LEU A 29 7.66 -0.61 -4.50
C LEU A 29 8.15 -1.96 -5.04
N ASP A 30 9.07 -2.61 -4.32
CA ASP A 30 9.55 -3.97 -4.61
C ASP A 30 8.41 -5.02 -4.69
N GLU A 31 7.20 -4.67 -4.23
CA GLU A 31 6.03 -5.54 -4.19
C GLU A 31 4.94 -5.11 -5.15
N SER A 32 4.52 -6.04 -6.02
CA SER A 32 3.34 -5.86 -6.87
C SER A 32 2.05 -6.29 -6.15
N PRO A 33 0.88 -5.71 -6.50
CA PRO A 33 -0.43 -6.18 -6.02
C PRO A 33 -0.68 -7.67 -6.26
N VAL A 34 -0.04 -8.23 -7.29
CA VAL A 34 -0.16 -9.64 -7.68
C VAL A 34 0.54 -10.53 -6.65
N THR A 35 1.70 -10.13 -6.12
CA THR A 35 2.45 -10.91 -5.12
C THR A 35 1.71 -11.04 -3.79
N LEU A 36 0.93 -10.02 -3.41
CA LEU A 36 0.08 -10.02 -2.21
C LEU A 36 -1.15 -10.92 -2.35
N THR A 37 -1.63 -11.11 -3.59
CA THR A 37 -2.80 -11.95 -3.88
C THR A 37 -2.41 -13.38 -4.26
N GLU A 38 -1.22 -13.62 -4.82
CA GLU A 38 -0.72 -14.96 -5.17
C GLU A 38 -0.22 -15.77 -3.97
N ASN A 39 0.08 -15.13 -2.84
CA ASN A 39 0.38 -15.84 -1.59
C ASN A 39 -0.89 -16.45 -0.92
N THR A 40 -1.87 -16.87 -1.72
CA THR A 40 -3.08 -17.59 -1.30
C THR A 40 -2.78 -18.95 -0.65
N GLY A 41 -1.53 -19.42 -0.72
CA GLY A 41 -1.05 -20.61 -0.01
C GLY A 41 -0.55 -20.34 1.42
N ALA A 42 0.11 -19.21 1.69
CA ALA A 42 0.49 -18.81 3.04
C ALA A 42 -0.48 -17.73 3.51
N LYS A 43 -1.38 -18.06 4.44
CA LYS A 43 -2.28 -17.07 5.06
C LYS A 43 -1.44 -15.91 5.62
N MET A 44 -1.35 -14.82 4.87
CA MET A 44 -0.91 -13.55 5.43
C MET A 44 -1.90 -13.23 6.54
N ASP A 45 -1.42 -13.15 7.77
CA ASP A 45 -2.27 -12.80 8.89
C ASP A 45 -2.72 -11.34 8.78
N MET A 46 -3.77 -10.99 9.53
CA MET A 46 -4.36 -9.67 9.50
C MET A 46 -3.34 -8.58 9.90
N ASP A 47 -2.41 -8.92 10.80
CA ASP A 47 -1.41 -8.01 11.34
C ASP A 47 -0.38 -7.65 10.26
N SER A 48 0.08 -8.64 9.48
CA SER A 48 1.00 -8.43 8.36
C SER A 48 0.37 -7.55 7.27
N MET A 49 -0.91 -7.76 6.95
CA MET A 49 -1.62 -6.89 6.01
C MET A 49 -1.78 -5.47 6.54
N GLN A 50 -2.09 -5.32 7.82
CA GLN A 50 -2.26 -4.01 8.43
C GLN A 50 -0.92 -3.26 8.47
N ASN A 51 0.14 -3.95 8.85
CA ASN A 51 1.49 -3.41 8.85
C ASN A 51 1.90 -2.97 7.42
N TYR A 52 1.64 -3.80 6.42
CA TYR A 52 1.91 -3.46 5.03
C TYR A 52 1.13 -2.23 4.55
N LEU A 53 -0.17 -2.15 4.89
CA LEU A 53 -0.99 -0.97 4.59
C LEU A 53 -0.42 0.30 5.22
N ASP A 54 0.08 0.21 6.45
CA ASP A 54 0.65 1.36 7.16
C ASP A 54 2.03 1.75 6.62
N THR A 55 2.85 0.79 6.19
CA THR A 55 4.07 1.04 5.43
C THR A 55 3.78 1.83 4.15
N LEU A 56 2.82 1.38 3.33
CA LEU A 56 2.45 2.08 2.09
C LEU A 56 1.98 3.52 2.35
N LYS A 57 1.17 3.73 3.39
CA LYS A 57 0.74 5.09 3.77
C LYS A 57 1.92 5.95 4.19
N SER A 58 2.86 5.41 4.97
CA SER A 58 4.03 6.14 5.44
C SER A 58 4.94 6.56 4.29
N ILE A 59 5.19 5.64 3.34
CA ILE A 59 5.95 5.91 2.12
C ILE A 59 5.30 7.03 1.33
N LEU A 60 3.99 6.92 1.06
CA LEU A 60 3.26 7.93 0.32
C LEU A 60 3.24 9.28 1.05
N HIS A 61 3.09 9.28 2.37
CA HIS A 61 3.11 10.50 3.17
C HIS A 61 4.48 11.19 3.11
N HIS A 62 5.57 10.46 3.33
CA HIS A 62 6.93 11.00 3.21
C HIS A 62 7.17 11.56 1.82
N TYR A 63 6.82 10.80 0.77
CA TYR A 63 6.94 11.26 -0.59
C TYR A 63 6.20 12.58 -0.84
N LYS A 64 4.94 12.67 -0.41
CA LYS A 64 4.14 13.89 -0.54
C LYS A 64 4.75 15.05 0.25
N LEU A 65 5.32 14.81 1.41
CA LEU A 65 5.97 15.82 2.25
C LEU A 65 7.27 16.31 1.61
N GLU A 66 8.13 15.41 1.13
CA GLU A 66 9.38 15.74 0.43
C GLU A 66 9.14 16.52 -0.86
N LYS A 67 8.06 16.21 -1.57
CA LYS A 67 7.65 16.94 -2.79
C LYS A 67 6.88 18.24 -2.50
N GLY A 68 6.63 18.56 -1.22
CA GLY A 68 5.85 19.74 -0.83
C GLY A 68 4.38 19.69 -1.25
N ILE A 69 3.85 18.49 -1.55
CA ILE A 69 2.43 18.27 -1.89
C ILE A 69 1.56 18.44 -0.64
N ILE A 70 2.09 18.08 0.54
CA ILE A 70 1.44 18.28 1.83
C ILE A 70 2.37 19.04 2.77
N ALA A 71 1.79 19.82 3.69
CA ALA A 71 2.56 20.50 4.74
C ALA A 71 2.90 19.51 5.87
N ALA A 72 4.09 19.67 6.46
CA ALA A 72 4.41 19.05 7.75
C ALA A 72 3.39 19.58 8.77
N SER A 73 2.55 18.68 9.28
CA SER A 73 1.49 18.97 10.24
C SER A 73 1.99 18.88 11.67
#